data_AF-A0A1H2QXN3-F1
#
_entry.id   AF-A0A1H2QXN3-F1
#
_cell.length_a   1.000
_cell.length_b   1.000
_cell.length_c   1.000
_cell.angle_alpha   90.00
_cell.angle_beta   90.00
_cell.angle_gamma   90.00
#
_symmetry.space_group_name_H-M   'P 1'
#
loop_
_entity.id
_entity.type
_entity.pdbx_description
1 polymer ?
#
loop_
_entity_poly.entity_id
_entity_poly.type
_entity_poly.pdbx_seq_one_letter_code
_entity_poly.pdbx_strand_id
1 'polypeptide(L)'
;MPASYTHQCFGDDVLPHLSTMLQDLIKSHKDYYDLGLQGPDLFFYFHPTRQSMVKEYGLKLHQESAHPFFEERIAYLHMNQDERAIAYMLGFINHYLLDSALHPLINKTGRHFACERDLDHFFIEERQPKNPSVADRFSKEETLCKILGTLMHMEPILIRKSISSFQFYGALLYNKHKPILLFCRSVLSAMRLQNADMVMIGNHDIDLSQIKEGYYACIEEASVQLENVYYAITHGTELSSRFITNYYGEKT
;
A
#
# COMPACT_ATOMS: atom_id res chain seq x y z
N MET A 1 1.64 1.34 6.62
CA MET A 1 3.09 1.49 6.37
C MET A 1 3.45 2.75 5.56
N PRO A 2 4.48 3.53 5.94
CA PRO A 2 5.21 4.45 5.07
C PRO A 2 6.03 3.82 3.93
N ALA A 3 6.10 2.49 3.83
CA ALA A 3 6.94 1.77 2.85
C ALA A 3 6.40 1.83 1.41
N SER A 4 6.02 3.02 0.98
CA SER A 4 5.34 3.28 -0.29
C SER A 4 6.15 2.85 -1.50
N TYR A 5 7.49 2.93 -1.42
CA TYR A 5 8.35 2.49 -2.51
C TYR A 5 8.52 0.97 -2.51
N THR A 6 8.60 0.32 -1.35
CA THR A 6 8.62 -1.14 -1.23
C THR A 6 7.36 -1.73 -1.86
N HIS A 7 6.18 -1.18 -1.60
CA HIS A 7 4.95 -1.66 -2.23
C HIS A 7 4.94 -1.49 -3.75
N GLN A 8 5.49 -0.36 -4.24
CA GLN A 8 5.66 -0.16 -5.69
C GLN A 8 6.58 -1.23 -6.28
N CYS A 9 7.71 -1.50 -5.63
CA CYS A 9 8.65 -2.53 -6.05
C CYS A 9 7.99 -3.91 -6.06
N PHE A 10 7.19 -4.22 -5.04
CA PHE A 10 6.51 -5.51 -4.94
C PHE A 10 5.50 -5.72 -6.05
N GLY A 11 4.71 -4.69 -6.38
CA GLY A 11 3.81 -4.73 -7.55
C GLY A 11 4.56 -4.91 -8.87
N ASP A 12 5.65 -4.17 -9.06
CA ASP A 12 6.47 -4.28 -10.26
C ASP A 12 7.17 -5.66 -10.37
N ASP A 13 7.48 -6.30 -9.24
CA ASP A 13 8.10 -7.64 -9.18
C ASP A 13 7.09 -8.77 -9.38
N VAL A 14 5.85 -8.60 -8.92
CA VAL A 14 4.78 -9.60 -9.10
C VAL A 14 4.25 -9.58 -10.54
N LEU A 15 4.19 -8.41 -11.18
CA LEU A 15 3.59 -8.23 -12.50
C LEU A 15 4.10 -9.20 -13.59
N PRO A 16 5.41 -9.49 -13.74
CA PRO A 16 5.92 -10.41 -14.76
C PRO A 16 5.49 -11.87 -14.56
N HIS A 17 5.04 -12.24 -13.36
CA HIS A 17 4.61 -13.60 -13.03
C HIS A 17 3.11 -13.83 -13.26
N LEU A 18 2.36 -12.78 -13.62
CA LEU A 18 0.94 -12.88 -13.95
C LEU A 18 0.74 -13.35 -15.40
N SER A 19 -0.45 -13.86 -15.69
CA SER A 19 -0.90 -14.16 -17.05
C SER A 19 -0.84 -12.92 -17.94
N THR A 20 -0.63 -13.12 -19.25
CA THR A 20 -0.59 -12.01 -20.22
C THR A 20 -1.84 -11.14 -20.15
N MET A 21 -3.00 -11.76 -19.91
CA MET A 21 -4.27 -11.04 -19.77
C MET A 21 -4.24 -10.05 -18.60
N LEU A 22 -3.84 -10.50 -17.40
CA LEU A 22 -3.73 -9.62 -16.24
C LEU A 22 -2.64 -8.57 -16.42
N GLN A 23 -1.51 -8.93 -17.02
CA GLN A 23 -0.47 -7.98 -17.35
C GLN A 23 -0.99 -6.87 -18.25
N ASP A 24 -1.76 -7.19 -19.28
CA ASP A 24 -2.31 -6.21 -20.22
C ASP A 24 -3.39 -5.33 -19.57
N LEU A 25 -4.23 -5.89 -18.71
CA LEU A 25 -5.21 -5.13 -17.92
C LEU A 25 -4.50 -4.14 -16.98
N ILE A 26 -3.50 -4.60 -16.23
CA ILE A 26 -2.74 -3.75 -15.30
C ILE A 26 -1.96 -2.68 -16.05
N LYS A 27 -1.32 -3.00 -17.17
CA LYS A 27 -0.56 -2.03 -17.98
C LYS A 27 -1.48 -0.96 -18.58
N SER A 28 -2.68 -1.35 -19.01
CA SER A 28 -3.71 -0.43 -19.54
C SER A 28 -4.21 0.56 -18.49
N HIS A 29 -4.24 0.18 -17.21
CA HIS A 29 -4.74 0.99 -16.09
C HIS A 29 -3.71 1.12 -14.96
N LYS A 30 -2.44 1.36 -15.33
CA LYS A 30 -1.29 1.31 -14.40
C LYS A 30 -1.37 2.34 -13.28
N ASP A 31 -1.96 3.50 -13.52
CA ASP A 31 -2.18 4.54 -12.52
C ASP A 31 -3.14 4.10 -11.41
N TYR A 32 -4.18 3.32 -11.75
CA TYR A 32 -5.10 2.71 -10.79
C TYR A 32 -4.40 1.61 -9.99
N TYR A 33 -3.68 0.71 -10.67
CA TYR A 33 -2.92 -0.36 -10.01
C TYR A 33 -1.88 0.20 -9.03
N ASP A 34 -1.07 1.17 -9.46
CA ASP A 34 -0.01 1.75 -8.64
C ASP A 34 -0.55 2.50 -7.41
N LEU A 35 -1.70 3.18 -7.55
CA LEU A 35 -2.37 3.78 -6.40
C LEU A 35 -2.97 2.70 -5.48
N GLY A 36 -3.47 1.60 -6.07
CA GLY A 36 -3.91 0.42 -5.36
C GLY A 36 -2.80 -0.19 -4.50
N LEU A 37 -1.55 -0.23 -4.98
CA LEU A 37 -0.39 -0.73 -4.21
C LEU A 37 -0.14 0.02 -2.89
N GLN A 38 -0.73 1.20 -2.71
CA GLN A 38 -0.65 1.93 -1.44
C GLN A 38 -1.74 1.50 -0.45
N GLY A 39 -2.72 0.72 -0.90
CA GLY A 39 -3.77 0.15 -0.06
C GLY A 39 -4.47 1.17 0.85
N PRO A 40 -4.81 0.78 2.08
CA PRO A 40 -5.41 1.67 3.07
C PRO A 40 -4.42 2.69 3.66
N ASP A 41 -3.11 2.58 3.39
CA ASP A 41 -2.11 3.51 3.95
C ASP A 41 -2.30 4.95 3.49
N LEU A 42 -2.88 5.13 2.31
CA LEU A 42 -3.29 6.43 1.79
C LEU A 42 -4.07 7.25 2.83
N PHE A 43 -4.89 6.59 3.65
CA PHE A 43 -5.73 7.25 4.65
C PHE A 43 -4.98 7.72 5.89
N PHE A 44 -3.80 7.16 6.20
CA PHE A 44 -2.98 7.61 7.32
C PHE A 44 -2.35 8.98 7.10
N TYR A 45 -2.26 9.41 5.84
CA TYR A 45 -1.79 10.74 5.47
C TYR A 45 -2.88 11.81 5.56
N PHE A 46 -4.15 11.44 5.75
CA PHE A 46 -5.23 12.41 5.92
C PHE A 46 -5.17 13.03 7.32
N HIS A 47 -4.66 14.26 7.41
CA HIS A 47 -4.42 14.97 8.67
C HIS A 47 -3.63 14.12 9.69
N PRO A 48 -2.36 13.76 9.42
CA PRO A 48 -1.64 12.72 10.16
C PRO A 48 -1.47 13.03 11.66
N THR A 49 -1.50 14.32 12.02
CA THR A 49 -1.37 14.84 13.39
C THR A 49 -2.69 14.97 14.14
N ARG A 50 -3.84 14.69 13.50
CA ARG A 50 -5.17 14.76 14.11
C ARG A 50 -5.90 13.42 13.93
N GLN A 51 -6.73 13.06 14.90
CA GLN A 51 -7.69 11.99 14.69
C GLN A 51 -8.74 12.44 13.67
N SER A 52 -9.14 11.53 12.80
CA SER A 52 -10.19 11.74 11.81
C SER A 52 -10.86 10.40 11.49
N MET A 53 -12.11 10.44 11.04
CA MET A 53 -12.82 9.23 10.61
C MET A 53 -12.10 8.52 9.44
N VAL A 54 -11.38 9.27 8.60
CA VAL A 54 -10.58 8.70 7.50
C VAL A 54 -9.41 7.88 8.05
N LYS A 55 -8.71 8.40 9.05
CA LYS A 55 -7.60 7.69 9.70
C LYS A 55 -8.08 6.46 10.47
N GLU A 56 -9.21 6.58 11.16
CA GLU A 56 -9.85 5.47 11.87
C GLU A 56 -10.31 4.37 10.90
N TYR A 57 -10.86 4.75 9.75
CA TYR A 57 -11.19 3.81 8.67
C TYR A 57 -9.96 3.05 8.18
N GLY A 58 -8.84 3.74 7.90
CA GLY A 58 -7.58 3.08 7.55
C GLY A 58 -7.08 2.11 8.63
N LEU A 59 -7.19 2.49 9.90
CA LEU A 59 -6.80 1.63 11.02
C LEU A 59 -7.69 0.38 11.12
N LYS A 60 -9.00 0.55 10.98
CA LYS A 60 -9.98 -0.54 11.00
C LYS A 60 -9.67 -1.58 9.92
N LEU A 61 -9.36 -1.13 8.70
CA LEU A 61 -8.99 -2.02 7.60
C LEU A 61 -7.74 -2.86 7.88
N HIS A 62 -6.79 -2.35 8.67
CA HIS A 62 -5.60 -3.12 9.05
C HIS A 62 -5.86 -4.12 10.17
N GLN A 63 -6.76 -3.79 11.10
CA GLN A 63 -7.02 -4.58 12.31
C GLN A 63 -8.00 -5.73 12.09
N GLU A 64 -9.01 -5.52 11.25
CA GLU A 64 -10.03 -6.52 10.96
C GLU A 64 -9.60 -7.49 9.87
N SER A 65 -10.28 -8.63 9.81
CA SER A 65 -10.17 -9.57 8.70
C SER A 65 -10.35 -8.84 7.37
N ALA A 66 -9.47 -9.09 6.42
CA ALA A 66 -9.58 -8.47 5.10
C ALA A 66 -10.69 -9.11 4.24
N HIS A 67 -11.18 -10.29 4.62
CA HIS A 67 -12.15 -11.06 3.84
C HIS A 67 -13.46 -10.29 3.60
N PRO A 68 -14.18 -9.78 4.63
CA PRO A 68 -15.44 -9.07 4.39
C PRO A 68 -15.24 -7.83 3.52
N PHE A 69 -14.09 -7.15 3.69
CA PHE A 69 -13.74 -5.99 2.88
C PHE A 69 -13.57 -6.37 1.41
N PHE A 70 -12.75 -7.37 1.09
CA PHE A 70 -12.49 -7.74 -0.31
C PHE A 70 -13.68 -8.45 -0.96
N GLU A 71 -14.40 -9.30 -0.22
CA GLU A 71 -15.56 -10.04 -0.73
C GLU A 71 -16.63 -9.11 -1.28
N GLU A 72 -16.98 -8.08 -0.51
CA GLU A 72 -17.94 -7.05 -0.92
C GLU A 72 -17.50 -6.34 -2.23
N ARG A 73 -16.21 -6.01 -2.34
CA ARG A 73 -15.67 -5.28 -3.50
C ARG A 73 -15.60 -6.17 -4.72
N ILE A 74 -15.22 -7.44 -4.56
CA ILE A 74 -15.18 -8.41 -5.64
C ILE A 74 -16.58 -8.69 -6.16
N ALA A 75 -17.58 -8.81 -5.30
CA ALA A 75 -18.98 -8.92 -5.71
C ALA A 75 -19.44 -7.68 -6.52
N TYR A 76 -19.08 -6.48 -6.06
CA TYR A 76 -19.33 -5.24 -6.81
C TYR A 76 -18.63 -5.23 -8.18
N LEU A 77 -17.35 -5.60 -8.23
CA LEU A 77 -16.57 -5.65 -9.47
C LEU A 77 -17.10 -6.71 -10.43
N HIS A 78 -17.60 -7.84 -9.91
CA HIS A 78 -18.25 -8.86 -10.72
C HIS A 78 -19.47 -8.33 -11.46
N MET A 79 -20.27 -7.50 -10.80
CA MET A 79 -21.46 -6.87 -11.40
C MET A 79 -21.13 -5.73 -12.37
N ASN A 80 -20.06 -4.96 -12.13
CA ASN A 80 -19.80 -3.71 -12.87
C ASN A 80 -18.71 -3.85 -13.95
N GLN A 81 -17.77 -4.78 -13.78
CA GLN A 81 -16.67 -5.07 -14.72
C GLN A 81 -15.87 -3.82 -15.17
N ASP A 82 -15.73 -2.79 -14.31
CA ASP A 82 -14.88 -1.63 -14.61
C ASP A 82 -13.40 -2.00 -14.43
N GLU A 83 -12.69 -2.18 -15.54
CA GLU A 83 -11.28 -2.57 -15.55
C GLU A 83 -10.36 -1.66 -14.73
N ARG A 84 -10.68 -0.36 -14.61
CA ARG A 84 -9.90 0.57 -13.78
C ARG A 84 -10.05 0.24 -12.30
N ALA A 85 -11.29 -0.07 -11.90
CA ALA A 85 -11.63 -0.48 -10.54
C ALA A 85 -11.00 -1.85 -10.22
N ILE A 86 -10.99 -2.77 -11.20
CA ILE A 86 -10.29 -4.06 -11.08
C ILE A 86 -8.79 -3.86 -10.91
N ALA A 87 -8.14 -3.04 -11.75
CA ALA A 87 -6.71 -2.77 -11.66
C ALA A 87 -6.33 -2.18 -10.30
N TYR A 88 -7.11 -1.20 -9.81
CA TYR A 88 -6.94 -0.67 -8.46
C TYR A 88 -7.06 -1.77 -7.39
N MET A 89 -8.06 -2.65 -7.50
CA MET A 89 -8.29 -3.70 -6.52
C MET A 89 -7.18 -4.75 -6.51
N LEU A 90 -6.62 -5.10 -7.67
CA LEU A 90 -5.46 -5.98 -7.77
C LEU A 90 -4.24 -5.36 -7.07
N GLY A 91 -4.00 -4.06 -7.23
CA GLY A 91 -2.94 -3.37 -6.51
C GLY A 91 -3.14 -3.40 -4.99
N PHE A 92 -4.36 -3.15 -4.53
CA PHE A 92 -4.72 -3.14 -3.11
C PHE A 92 -4.61 -4.52 -2.47
N ILE A 93 -4.99 -5.57 -3.19
CA ILE A 93 -4.79 -6.95 -2.74
C ILE A 93 -3.31 -7.29 -2.65
N ASN A 94 -2.51 -6.84 -3.63
CA ASN A 94 -1.06 -7.05 -3.60
C ASN A 94 -0.42 -6.35 -2.39
N HIS A 95 -0.89 -5.15 -2.05
CA HIS A 95 -0.52 -4.44 -0.82
C HIS A 95 -0.83 -5.27 0.43
N TYR A 96 -2.07 -5.76 0.57
CA TYR A 96 -2.48 -6.61 1.70
C TYR A 96 -1.64 -7.89 1.83
N LEU A 97 -1.35 -8.55 0.71
CA LEU A 97 -0.58 -9.79 0.69
C LEU A 97 0.83 -9.55 1.23
N LEU A 98 1.47 -8.44 0.84
CA LEU A 98 2.77 -8.08 1.36
C LEU A 98 2.72 -7.72 2.85
N ASP A 99 1.79 -6.88 3.27
CA ASP A 99 1.65 -6.47 4.68
C ASP A 99 1.42 -7.67 5.59
N SER A 100 0.47 -8.54 5.22
CA SER A 100 0.16 -9.74 6.00
C SER A 100 1.33 -10.74 6.07
N ALA A 101 2.24 -10.73 5.09
CA ALA A 101 3.45 -11.54 5.11
C ALA A 101 4.58 -10.89 5.94
N LEU A 102 4.78 -9.58 5.83
CA LEU A 102 5.93 -8.89 6.41
C LEU A 102 5.70 -8.37 7.82
N HIS A 103 4.49 -7.95 8.18
CA HIS A 103 4.20 -7.43 9.53
C HIS A 103 4.59 -8.40 10.65
N PRO A 104 4.35 -9.73 10.57
CA PRO A 104 4.85 -10.66 11.58
C PRO A 104 6.38 -10.64 11.76
N LEU A 105 7.14 -10.39 10.69
CA LEU A 105 8.60 -10.32 10.71
C LEU A 105 9.08 -8.96 11.23
N ILE A 106 8.47 -7.88 10.74
CA ILE A 106 8.74 -6.50 11.14
C ILE A 106 8.44 -6.31 12.64
N ASN A 107 7.32 -6.85 13.14
CA ASN A 107 6.93 -6.70 14.54
C ASN A 107 7.90 -7.41 15.50
N LYS A 108 8.56 -8.49 15.08
CA LYS A 108 9.58 -9.20 15.89
C LYS A 108 10.82 -8.35 16.16
N THR A 109 11.10 -7.33 15.35
CA THR A 109 12.27 -6.46 15.55
C THR A 109 12.05 -5.43 16.67
N GLY A 110 10.80 -5.19 17.07
CA GLY A 110 10.44 -4.11 17.99
C GLY A 110 10.65 -2.69 17.44
N ARG A 111 11.07 -2.55 16.17
CA ARG A 111 11.39 -1.28 15.51
C ARG A 111 10.59 -1.09 14.22
N HIS A 112 9.28 -1.33 14.28
CA HIS A 112 8.36 -1.39 13.13
C HIS A 112 8.58 -0.29 12.07
N PHE A 113 8.42 0.99 12.43
CA PHE A 113 8.59 2.10 11.49
C PHE A 113 10.00 2.26 10.93
N ALA A 114 11.03 1.89 11.71
CA ALA A 114 12.40 1.97 11.24
C ALA A 114 12.72 0.81 10.28
N CYS A 115 12.16 -0.38 10.50
CA CYS A 115 12.26 -1.51 9.55
C CYS A 115 11.66 -1.15 8.19
N GLU A 116 10.44 -0.61 8.19
CA GLU A 116 9.77 -0.18 6.96
C GLU A 116 10.56 0.89 6.21
N ARG A 117 11.07 1.90 6.93
CA ARG A 117 11.96 2.92 6.35
C ARG A 117 13.21 2.30 5.75
N ASP A 118 13.87 1.40 6.48
CA ASP A 118 15.13 0.79 6.03
C ASP A 118 14.91 -0.15 4.83
N LEU A 119 13.75 -0.82 4.76
CA LEU A 119 13.35 -1.62 3.61
C LEU A 119 13.07 -0.74 2.37
N ASP A 120 12.37 0.39 2.53
CA ASP A 120 12.20 1.36 1.45
C ASP A 120 13.55 1.91 0.98
N HIS A 121 14.45 2.22 1.91
CA HIS A 121 15.79 2.72 1.58
C HIS A 121 16.58 1.69 0.78
N PHE A 122 16.55 0.42 1.20
CA PHE A 122 17.19 -0.68 0.48
C PHE A 122 16.75 -0.72 -0.99
N PHE A 123 15.43 -0.71 -1.24
CA PHE A 123 14.92 -0.75 -2.62
C PHE A 123 15.22 0.54 -3.41
N ILE A 124 15.20 1.70 -2.77
CA ILE A 124 15.58 2.97 -3.42
C ILE A 124 17.05 2.92 -3.87
N GLU A 125 17.96 2.42 -3.03
CA GLU A 125 19.38 2.26 -3.37
C GLU A 125 19.59 1.23 -4.48
N GLU A 126 18.89 0.09 -4.39
CA GLU A 126 18.98 -1.00 -5.37
C GLU A 126 18.48 -0.57 -6.75
N ARG A 127 17.30 0.09 -6.82
CA ARG A 127 16.63 0.42 -8.09
C ARG A 127 16.93 1.80 -8.64
N GLN A 128 17.48 2.70 -7.82
CA GLN A 128 17.82 4.07 -8.19
C GLN A 128 16.69 4.80 -8.94
N PRO A 129 15.47 4.89 -8.39
CA PRO A 129 14.37 5.57 -9.06
C PRO A 129 14.68 7.06 -9.26
N LYS A 130 14.18 7.63 -10.36
CA LYS A 130 14.30 9.09 -10.61
C LYS A 130 13.70 9.93 -9.47
N ASN A 131 12.58 9.45 -8.92
CA ASN A 131 11.92 10.01 -7.75
C ASN A 131 11.67 8.90 -6.71
N PRO A 132 12.25 8.99 -5.49
CA PRO A 132 12.02 8.03 -4.42
C PRO A 132 10.59 8.09 -3.88
N SER A 133 9.92 9.25 -3.93
CA SER A 133 8.50 9.33 -3.60
C SER A 133 7.66 8.81 -4.77
N VAL A 134 6.83 7.80 -4.53
CA VAL A 134 5.83 7.33 -5.51
C VAL A 134 4.61 8.25 -5.58
N ALA A 135 4.35 9.01 -4.51
CA ALA A 135 3.12 9.81 -4.34
C ALA A 135 2.89 10.83 -5.47
N ASP A 136 3.97 11.42 -5.98
CA ASP A 136 3.91 12.47 -7.01
C ASP A 136 3.33 11.97 -8.34
N ARG A 137 3.26 10.65 -8.54
CA ARG A 137 2.77 10.01 -9.78
C ARG A 137 1.24 9.92 -9.82
N PHE A 138 0.57 10.02 -8.67
CA PHE A 138 -0.85 9.71 -8.59
C PHE A 138 -1.75 10.85 -9.06
N SER A 139 -2.66 10.52 -9.98
CA SER A 139 -3.68 11.44 -10.46
C SER A 139 -4.70 11.77 -9.37
N LYS A 140 -5.31 12.95 -9.50
CA LYS A 140 -6.40 13.44 -8.64
C LYS A 140 -7.64 13.77 -9.45
N GLU A 141 -7.76 13.13 -10.61
CA GLU A 141 -8.88 13.26 -11.51
C GLU A 141 -10.19 12.85 -10.84
N GLU A 142 -11.26 13.49 -11.27
CA GLU A 142 -12.59 13.29 -10.71
C GLU A 142 -13.06 11.85 -10.89
N THR A 143 -12.83 11.26 -12.07
CA THR A 143 -13.20 9.88 -12.39
C THR A 143 -12.52 8.88 -11.46
N LEU A 144 -11.22 9.02 -11.26
CA LEU A 144 -10.45 8.18 -10.35
C LEU A 144 -10.99 8.31 -8.91
N CYS A 145 -11.19 9.53 -8.44
CA CYS A 145 -11.69 9.76 -7.08
C CYS A 145 -13.10 9.20 -6.88
N LYS A 146 -13.95 9.20 -7.91
CA LYS A 146 -15.29 8.58 -7.87
C LYS A 146 -15.22 7.06 -7.78
N ILE A 147 -14.39 6.43 -8.61
CA ILE A 147 -14.19 4.96 -8.59
C ILE A 147 -13.69 4.51 -7.23
N LEU A 148 -12.61 5.14 -6.74
CA LEU A 148 -12.07 4.84 -5.41
C LEU A 148 -13.06 5.16 -4.29
N GLY A 149 -13.82 6.25 -4.43
CA GLY A 149 -14.86 6.61 -3.46
C GLY A 149 -15.92 5.53 -3.32
N THR A 150 -16.40 4.98 -4.44
CA THR A 150 -17.32 3.84 -4.44
C THR A 150 -16.70 2.61 -3.80
N LEU A 151 -15.47 2.23 -4.17
CA LEU A 151 -14.80 1.06 -3.61
C LEU A 151 -14.51 1.22 -2.11
N MET A 152 -14.24 2.43 -1.64
CA MET A 152 -13.87 2.70 -0.24
C MET A 152 -15.05 3.13 0.63
N HIS A 153 -16.27 3.17 0.09
CA HIS A 153 -17.45 3.76 0.75
C HIS A 153 -17.17 5.15 1.31
N MET A 154 -16.50 5.97 0.51
CA MET A 154 -16.01 7.27 0.92
C MET A 154 -16.33 8.35 -0.11
N GLU A 155 -16.67 9.54 0.36
CA GLU A 155 -16.90 10.70 -0.50
C GLU A 155 -15.65 10.98 -1.39
N PRO A 156 -15.80 11.15 -2.71
CA PRO A 156 -14.68 11.35 -3.64
C PRO A 156 -13.75 12.52 -3.25
N ILE A 157 -14.30 13.55 -2.59
CA ILE A 157 -13.51 14.69 -2.10
C ILE A 157 -12.53 14.28 -1.00
N LEU A 158 -12.86 13.29 -0.17
CA LEU A 158 -11.96 12.76 0.86
C LEU A 158 -10.85 11.92 0.24
N ILE A 159 -11.14 11.15 -0.81
CA ILE A 159 -10.12 10.45 -1.61
C ILE A 159 -9.13 11.46 -2.19
N ARG A 160 -9.64 12.50 -2.87
CA ARG A 160 -8.81 13.56 -3.47
C ARG A 160 -7.91 14.26 -2.45
N LYS A 161 -8.46 14.53 -1.25
CA LYS A 161 -7.70 15.11 -0.14
C LYS A 161 -6.63 14.15 0.38
N SER A 162 -6.95 12.87 0.52
CA SER A 162 -5.99 11.84 0.96
C SER A 162 -4.82 11.71 -0.01
N ILE A 163 -5.08 11.67 -1.32
CA ILE A 163 -4.02 11.71 -2.36
C ILE A 163 -3.19 12.99 -2.28
N SER A 164 -3.85 14.15 -2.09
CA SER A 164 -3.14 15.43 -1.96
C SER A 164 -2.24 15.46 -0.72
N SER A 165 -2.71 14.92 0.40
CA SER A 165 -1.90 14.81 1.61
C SER A 165 -0.76 13.81 1.44
N PHE A 166 -1.01 12.67 0.79
CA PHE A 166 0.04 11.69 0.49
C PHE A 166 1.16 12.29 -0.37
N GLN A 167 0.81 13.07 -1.41
CA GLN A 167 1.78 13.84 -2.20
C GLN A 167 2.59 14.82 -1.35
N PHE A 168 1.91 15.63 -0.53
CA PHE A 168 2.57 16.63 0.30
C PHE A 168 3.55 16.01 1.31
N TYR A 169 3.11 14.99 2.04
CA TYR A 169 3.93 14.33 3.05
C TYR A 169 4.98 13.41 2.43
N GLY A 170 4.71 12.76 1.30
CA GLY A 170 5.71 12.00 0.54
C GLY A 170 6.87 12.89 0.10
N ALA A 171 6.58 14.08 -0.46
CA ALA A 171 7.61 15.05 -0.82
C ALA A 171 8.45 15.54 0.39
N LEU A 172 7.89 15.46 1.59
CA LEU A 172 8.57 15.84 2.83
C LEU A 172 9.44 14.69 3.38
N LEU A 173 8.90 13.47 3.43
CA LEU A 173 9.55 12.29 4.02
C LEU A 173 10.69 11.75 3.14
N TYR A 174 10.57 11.90 1.82
CA TYR A 174 11.54 11.44 0.80
C TYR A 174 12.36 12.59 0.19
N ASN A 175 12.40 13.74 0.87
CA ASN A 175 13.05 14.94 0.34
C ASN A 175 14.55 14.74 0.12
N LYS A 176 15.07 15.15 -1.05
CA LYS A 176 16.51 15.04 -1.37
C LYS A 176 17.40 15.94 -0.50
N HIS A 177 16.85 17.00 0.10
CA HIS A 177 17.61 17.92 0.94
C HIS A 177 17.64 17.44 2.39
N LYS A 178 18.79 16.91 2.82
CA LYS A 178 19.04 16.44 4.19
C LYS A 178 18.61 17.42 5.31
N PRO A 179 18.81 18.75 5.19
CA PRO A 179 18.33 19.68 6.22
C PRO A 179 16.81 19.67 6.42
N ILE A 180 16.04 19.48 5.33
CA ILE A 180 14.58 19.36 5.40
C ILE A 180 14.20 18.09 6.16
N LEU A 181 14.82 16.96 5.81
CA LEU A 181 14.58 15.69 6.51
C LEU A 181 14.91 15.78 8.01
N LEU A 182 16.03 16.38 8.39
CA LEU A 182 16.41 16.59 9.79
C LEU A 182 15.38 17.45 10.53
N PHE A 183 14.92 18.53 9.90
CA PHE A 183 13.88 19.39 10.46
C PHE A 183 12.58 18.60 10.67
N CYS A 184 12.13 17.85 9.68
CA CYS A 184 10.93 17.03 9.75
C CYS A 184 11.01 15.97 10.85
N ARG A 185 12.12 15.23 10.92
CA ARG A 185 12.37 14.25 11.98
C ARG A 185 12.34 14.90 13.36
N SER A 186 12.93 16.09 13.49
CA SER A 186 12.96 16.84 14.76
C SER A 186 11.57 17.29 15.18
N VAL A 187 10.76 17.81 14.26
CA VAL A 187 9.37 18.21 14.52
C VAL A 187 8.52 17.01 14.93
N LEU A 188 8.57 15.91 14.18
CA LEU A 188 7.80 14.69 14.50
C LEU A 188 8.21 14.09 15.85
N SER A 189 9.51 14.08 16.15
CA SER A 189 10.04 13.61 17.44
C SER A 189 9.59 14.51 18.60
N ALA A 190 9.58 15.83 18.42
CA ALA A 190 9.10 16.77 19.42
C ALA A 190 7.60 16.60 19.70
N MET A 191 6.83 16.22 18.68
CA MET A 191 5.40 15.86 18.81
C MET A 191 5.18 14.46 19.41
N ARG A 192 6.25 13.72 19.75
CA ARG A 192 6.23 12.34 20.27
C ARG A 192 5.46 11.38 19.37
N LEU A 193 5.48 11.60 18.06
CA LEU A 193 4.85 10.71 17.11
C LEU A 193 5.81 9.56 16.81
N GLN A 194 5.36 8.31 17.01
CA GLN A 194 6.15 7.10 16.74
C GLN A 194 6.59 7.01 15.26
N ASN A 195 5.91 7.73 14.38
CA ASN A 195 6.19 7.81 12.95
C ASN A 195 7.40 8.73 12.60
N ALA A 196 8.07 9.32 13.57
CA ALA A 196 9.29 10.11 13.34
C ALA A 196 10.42 9.27 12.71
N ASP A 197 10.44 7.97 12.97
CA ASP A 197 11.41 7.04 12.38
C ASP A 197 11.14 6.69 10.93
N MET A 198 10.02 7.15 10.35
CA MET A 198 9.67 6.97 8.93
C MET A 198 10.33 7.99 8.01
N VAL A 199 10.91 9.07 8.55
CA VAL A 199 11.65 10.05 7.74
C VAL A 199 12.89 9.36 7.18
N MET A 200 13.15 9.50 5.87
CA MET A 200 14.26 8.83 5.15
C MET A 200 15.65 9.38 5.51
N ILE A 201 15.96 9.36 6.81
CA ILE A 201 17.20 9.84 7.39
C ILE A 201 17.55 9.06 8.66
N GLY A 202 18.80 8.59 8.73
CA GLY A 202 19.31 7.88 9.89
C GLY A 202 20.37 6.86 9.51
N ASN A 203 20.81 6.08 10.50
CA ASN A 203 21.57 4.86 10.26
C ASN A 203 20.57 3.75 9.88
N HIS A 204 20.83 3.09 8.76
CA HIS A 204 20.08 1.93 8.28
C HIS A 204 20.72 0.66 8.86
N ASP A 205 20.56 0.47 10.16
CA ASP A 205 21.30 -0.51 10.97
C ASP A 205 20.52 -1.79 11.27
N ILE A 206 19.28 -1.88 10.80
CA ILE A 206 18.42 -3.04 11.01
C ILE A 206 18.82 -4.16 10.05
N ASP A 207 18.98 -5.37 10.58
CA ASP A 207 19.14 -6.56 9.75
C ASP A 207 17.83 -6.89 9.05
N LEU A 208 17.78 -6.64 7.73
CA LEU A 208 16.62 -6.88 6.89
C LEU A 208 16.62 -8.28 6.27
N SER A 209 17.55 -9.18 6.61
CA SER A 209 17.72 -10.46 5.90
C SER A 209 16.44 -11.29 5.86
N GLN A 210 15.81 -11.55 7.01
CA GLN A 210 14.55 -12.30 7.08
C GLN A 210 13.37 -11.57 6.41
N ILE A 211 13.34 -10.23 6.50
CA ILE A 211 12.26 -9.42 5.91
C ILE A 211 12.36 -9.48 4.38
N LYS A 212 13.57 -9.41 3.82
CA LYS A 212 13.81 -9.56 2.38
C LYS A 212 13.49 -10.97 1.90
N GLU A 213 13.87 -12.00 2.65
CA GLU A 213 13.47 -13.38 2.34
C GLU A 213 11.94 -13.51 2.31
N GLY A 214 11.23 -12.93 3.28
CA GLY A 214 9.77 -12.87 3.31
C GLY A 214 9.18 -12.13 2.11
N TYR A 215 9.78 -11.01 1.70
CA TYR A 215 9.36 -10.22 0.53
C TYR A 215 9.42 -11.08 -0.74
N TYR A 216 10.57 -11.72 -1.02
CA TYR A 216 10.73 -12.50 -2.24
C TYR A 216 9.91 -13.80 -2.22
N ALA A 217 9.78 -14.44 -1.06
CA ALA A 217 8.92 -15.63 -0.91
C ALA A 217 7.43 -15.30 -1.15
N CYS A 218 6.99 -14.08 -0.84
CA CYS A 218 5.61 -13.66 -1.03
C CYS A 218 5.23 -13.44 -2.50
N ILE A 219 6.20 -13.25 -3.41
CA ILE A 219 5.93 -12.98 -4.84
C ILE A 219 5.11 -14.11 -5.47
N GLU A 220 5.52 -15.37 -5.26
CA GLU A 220 4.82 -16.54 -5.85
C GLU A 220 3.37 -16.64 -5.33
N GLU A 221 3.19 -16.50 -4.01
CA GLU A 221 1.85 -16.50 -3.41
C GLU A 221 1.00 -15.36 -4.00
N ALA A 222 1.57 -14.16 -4.10
CA ALA A 222 0.85 -13.00 -4.61
C ALA A 222 0.41 -13.18 -6.06
N SER A 223 1.28 -13.72 -6.93
CA SER A 223 0.92 -14.03 -8.30
C SER A 223 -0.28 -14.99 -8.39
N VAL A 224 -0.28 -16.06 -7.58
CA VAL A 224 -1.39 -17.02 -7.54
C VAL A 224 -2.67 -16.38 -7.00
N GLN A 225 -2.60 -15.59 -5.94
CA GLN A 225 -3.79 -14.98 -5.35
C GLN A 225 -4.39 -13.90 -6.26
N LEU A 226 -3.59 -13.13 -7.00
CA LEU A 226 -4.11 -12.15 -7.95
C LEU A 226 -4.88 -12.82 -9.11
N GLU A 227 -4.40 -13.95 -9.62
CA GLU A 227 -5.13 -14.75 -10.61
C GLU A 227 -6.45 -15.28 -10.04
N ASN A 228 -6.43 -15.83 -8.82
CA ASN A 228 -7.63 -16.34 -8.16
C ASN A 228 -8.67 -15.23 -7.91
N VAL A 229 -8.23 -14.05 -7.51
CA VAL A 229 -9.09 -12.88 -7.31
C VAL A 229 -9.71 -12.43 -8.63
N TYR A 230 -8.90 -12.36 -9.69
CA TYR A 230 -9.42 -11.98 -11.00
C TYR A 230 -10.42 -13.01 -11.53
N TYR A 231 -10.16 -14.31 -11.30
CA TYR A 231 -11.11 -15.37 -11.57
C TYR A 231 -12.42 -15.17 -10.78
N ALA A 232 -12.34 -14.85 -9.49
CA ALA A 232 -13.50 -14.56 -8.66
C ALA A 232 -14.30 -13.35 -9.16
N ILE A 233 -13.63 -12.27 -9.58
CA ILE A 233 -14.28 -11.10 -10.19
C ILE A 233 -14.98 -11.46 -11.50
N THR A 234 -14.39 -12.31 -12.34
CA THR A 234 -14.94 -12.63 -13.67
C THR A 234 -16.04 -13.70 -13.62
N HIS A 235 -15.97 -14.64 -12.68
CA HIS A 235 -16.88 -15.79 -12.61
C HIS A 235 -17.84 -15.75 -11.42
N GLY A 236 -17.71 -14.77 -10.52
CA GLY A 236 -18.58 -14.62 -9.34
C GLY A 236 -18.36 -15.71 -8.30
N THR A 237 -17.13 -16.22 -8.18
CA THR A 237 -16.79 -17.23 -7.17
C THR A 237 -16.37 -16.60 -5.84
N GLU A 238 -16.40 -17.39 -4.78
CA GLU A 238 -15.94 -16.97 -3.45
C GLU A 238 -14.43 -16.68 -3.45
N LEU A 239 -14.02 -15.81 -2.51
CA LEU A 239 -12.62 -15.52 -2.24
C LEU A 239 -11.93 -16.70 -1.55
N SER A 240 -10.62 -16.81 -1.79
CA SER A 240 -9.75 -17.72 -1.06
C SER A 240 -9.79 -17.45 0.45
N SER A 241 -9.72 -18.51 1.25
CA SER A 241 -9.58 -18.41 2.71
C SER A 241 -8.31 -17.68 3.16
N ARG A 242 -7.37 -17.39 2.24
CA ARG A 242 -6.16 -16.59 2.50
C ARG A 242 -6.47 -15.18 3.00
N PHE A 243 -7.62 -14.62 2.66
CA PHE A 243 -8.03 -13.28 3.06
C PHE A 243 -8.67 -13.20 4.45
N ILE A 244 -8.86 -14.34 5.13
CA ILE A 244 -9.48 -14.38 6.48
C ILE A 244 -8.60 -13.67 7.52
N THR A 245 -7.29 -13.57 7.31
CA THR A 245 -6.39 -12.86 8.24
C THR A 245 -6.48 -11.35 8.09
N ASN A 246 -6.15 -10.62 9.14
CA ASN A 246 -5.91 -9.18 9.07
C ASN A 246 -4.53 -8.87 8.46
N TYR A 247 -4.17 -7.58 8.41
CA TYR A 247 -2.89 -7.13 7.84
C TYR A 247 -1.69 -7.54 8.69
N TYR A 248 -1.90 -7.99 9.92
CA TYR A 248 -0.85 -8.48 10.81
C TYR A 248 -0.67 -10.01 10.72
N GLY A 249 -1.38 -10.69 9.82
CA GLY A 249 -1.33 -12.15 9.66
C GLY A 249 -2.11 -12.91 10.74
N GLU A 250 -2.95 -12.23 11.52
CA GLU A 250 -3.72 -12.81 12.62
C GLU A 250 -5.13 -13.17 12.14
N LYS A 251 -5.67 -14.30 12.64
CA LYS A 251 -7.08 -14.64 12.43
C LYS A 251 -7.92 -13.85 13.44
N THR A 252 -8.80 -13.00 12.94
CA THR A 252 -9.67 -12.12 13.75
C THR A 252 -11.13 -12.42 13.51
#